data_AF-A0A1G9XTU6-F1
#
_entry.id   AF-A0A1G9XTU6-F1
#
_cell.length_a   1.000
_cell.length_b   1.000
_cell.length_c   1.000
_cell.angle_alpha   90.00
_cell.angle_beta   90.00
_cell.angle_gamma   90.00
#
_symmetry.space_group_name_H-M   'P 1'
#
loop_
_entity.id
_entity.type
_entity.pdbx_description
1 polymer ?
#
loop_
_entity_poly.entity_id
_entity_poly.type
_entity_poly.pdbx_seq_one_letter_code
_entity_poly.pdbx_strand_id
1 'polypeptide(L)'
;MTAEPLPGGLDPAVRLLLLLARRMPEPEAREKAVPLIRDGIDWDLFMSQARRHKVAGLVAVNLQRLDLLEQDQYLYANADMFRAMYLYHRSRNESLQREAVAILARLRTEVPEVLLRKGLYLAQHVYRDVGLRPMADMDFLMRRADTKRAVAVLEELGYQMGDTTSDSRRVIPISRDKVTFWRMHVNNLPPLFRTTSEPSVLEFIVDISVGLFLPGSEFRVPTEEVLARAVDVPLGELDVPAPAPEDLVLDLCAHLYKESTTLRYLHRLKHQRLIQYCDLREVLELHADREFWARLADLAAQYSIKPVVYFALAHLEMLFPGSVPHDVLAGFGADVRPGFLDEIGAVDLEEPQMWTTGFFERMFATATTVTLPDSRSPV
;
A
#
# COMPACT_ATOMS: atom_id res chain seq x y z
N MET A 1 -24.73 12.76 -10.63
CA MET A 1 -24.04 14.01 -10.26
C MET A 1 -22.55 13.78 -10.41
N THR A 2 -21.84 14.74 -11.01
CA THR A 2 -20.41 14.67 -11.36
C THR A 2 -19.54 14.67 -10.12
N ALA A 3 -18.43 13.92 -10.15
CA ALA A 3 -17.42 13.91 -9.09
C ALA A 3 -16.95 15.34 -8.75
N GLU A 4 -16.67 15.61 -7.47
CA GLU A 4 -16.20 16.93 -7.05
C GLU A 4 -14.80 17.21 -7.60
N PRO A 5 -14.54 18.40 -8.18
CA PRO A 5 -13.22 18.70 -8.71
C PRO A 5 -12.18 18.84 -7.58
N LEU A 6 -10.91 18.59 -7.91
CA LEU A 6 -9.79 18.85 -7.01
C LEU A 6 -9.80 20.31 -6.52
N PRO A 7 -9.32 20.60 -5.30
CA PRO A 7 -9.29 21.96 -4.77
C PRO A 7 -8.55 22.93 -5.71
N GLY A 8 -9.15 24.08 -5.99
CA GLY A 8 -8.59 25.06 -6.93
C GLY A 8 -7.24 25.66 -6.51
N GLY A 9 -6.93 25.66 -5.21
CA GLY A 9 -5.66 26.13 -4.66
C GLY A 9 -4.55 25.08 -4.59
N LEU A 10 -4.75 23.88 -5.15
CA LEU A 10 -3.74 22.83 -5.15
C LEU A 10 -2.58 23.17 -6.10
N ASP A 11 -1.36 22.99 -5.62
CA ASP A 11 -0.13 23.28 -6.38
C ASP A 11 -0.14 22.57 -7.76
N PRO A 12 0.21 23.25 -8.87
CA PRO A 12 0.27 22.65 -10.20
C PRO A 12 1.11 21.37 -10.28
N ALA A 13 2.22 21.27 -9.56
CA ALA A 13 3.05 20.07 -9.49
C ALA A 13 2.28 18.90 -8.86
N VAL A 14 1.51 19.16 -7.81
CA VAL A 14 0.67 18.14 -7.17
C VAL A 14 -0.49 17.72 -8.09
N ARG A 15 -1.10 18.66 -8.81
CA ARG A 15 -2.13 18.35 -9.81
C ARG A 15 -1.59 17.45 -10.92
N LEU A 16 -0.40 17.74 -11.44
CA LEU A 16 0.28 16.88 -12.42
C LEU A 16 0.60 15.51 -11.83
N LEU A 17 1.04 15.45 -10.57
CA LEU A 17 1.33 14.20 -9.88
C LEU A 17 0.10 13.28 -9.79
N LEU A 18 -1.05 13.82 -9.34
CA LEU A 18 -2.31 13.07 -9.26
C LEU A 18 -2.82 12.64 -10.63
N LEU A 19 -2.61 13.44 -11.67
CA LEU A 19 -2.94 13.08 -13.04
C LEU A 19 -2.12 11.87 -13.52
N LEU A 20 -0.82 11.83 -13.18
CA LEU A 20 0.11 10.79 -13.64
C LEU A 20 0.23 9.58 -12.70
N ALA A 21 -0.26 9.64 -11.47
CA ALA A 21 -0.19 8.56 -10.48
C ALA A 21 -1.24 7.45 -10.73
N ARG A 22 -1.17 6.82 -11.91
CA ARG A 22 -2.09 5.76 -12.35
C ARG A 22 -1.49 4.79 -13.33
N ARG A 23 -2.01 3.55 -13.39
CA ARG A 23 -1.49 2.51 -14.28
C ARG A 23 -1.74 2.86 -15.74
N MET A 24 -2.95 3.34 -16.04
CA MET A 24 -3.37 3.77 -17.36
C MET A 24 -3.91 5.20 -17.30
N PRO A 25 -3.37 6.14 -18.10
CA PRO A 25 -3.88 7.50 -18.15
C PRO A 25 -5.24 7.57 -18.84
N GLU A 26 -6.06 8.54 -18.43
CA GLU A 26 -7.30 8.91 -19.14
C GLU A 26 -6.98 9.40 -20.58
N PRO A 27 -7.90 9.27 -21.54
CA PRO A 27 -7.71 9.77 -22.90
C PRO A 27 -7.31 11.26 -22.94
N GLU A 28 -7.92 12.09 -22.10
CA GLU A 28 -7.68 13.53 -22.02
C GLU A 28 -6.47 13.89 -21.13
N ALA A 29 -5.76 12.91 -20.57
CA ALA A 29 -4.68 13.18 -19.60
C ALA A 29 -3.57 14.04 -20.20
N ARG A 30 -3.21 13.83 -21.47
CA ARG A 30 -2.21 14.67 -22.14
C ARG A 30 -2.67 16.13 -22.26
N GLU A 31 -3.92 16.33 -22.66
CA GLU A 31 -4.52 17.67 -22.82
C GLU A 31 -4.58 18.43 -21.49
N LYS A 32 -4.79 17.71 -20.38
CA LYS A 32 -4.74 18.27 -19.02
C LYS A 32 -3.30 18.52 -18.53
N ALA A 33 -2.34 17.67 -18.91
CA ALA A 33 -0.96 17.75 -18.43
C ALA A 33 -0.13 18.84 -19.13
N VAL A 34 -0.28 18.99 -20.45
CA VAL A 34 0.53 19.93 -21.26
C VAL A 34 0.43 21.38 -20.77
N PRO A 35 -0.76 21.94 -20.47
CA PRO A 35 -0.86 23.29 -19.93
C PRO A 35 -0.14 23.46 -18.60
N LEU A 36 -0.27 22.50 -17.67
CA LEU A 36 0.43 22.56 -16.38
C LEU A 36 1.95 22.65 -16.57
N ILE A 37 2.49 21.81 -17.45
CA ILE A 37 3.93 21.78 -17.75
C ILE A 37 4.37 23.09 -18.41
N ARG A 38 3.62 23.56 -19.41
CA ARG A 38 3.95 24.78 -20.17
C ARG A 38 3.89 26.04 -19.32
N ASP A 39 2.90 26.13 -18.43
CA ASP A 39 2.72 27.28 -17.53
C ASP A 39 3.81 27.31 -16.43
N GLY A 40 4.58 26.23 -16.31
CA GLY A 40 5.68 26.07 -15.37
C GLY A 40 5.22 25.48 -14.04
N ILE A 41 5.96 24.48 -13.54
CA ILE A 41 5.76 23.89 -12.22
C ILE A 41 7.08 23.82 -11.45
N ASP A 42 6.99 23.66 -10.14
CA ASP A 42 8.15 23.28 -9.33
C ASP A 42 8.48 21.79 -9.56
N TRP A 43 9.48 21.55 -10.40
CA TRP A 43 9.94 20.19 -10.71
C TRP A 43 10.59 19.49 -9.52
N ASP A 44 11.26 20.21 -8.63
CA ASP A 44 11.87 19.62 -7.43
C ASP A 44 10.78 19.15 -6.46
N LEU A 45 9.71 19.94 -6.31
CA LEU A 45 8.51 19.51 -5.60
C LEU A 45 7.89 18.28 -6.26
N PHE A 46 7.67 18.31 -7.59
CA PHE A 46 7.10 17.18 -8.32
C PHE A 46 7.89 15.87 -8.11
N MET A 47 9.22 15.92 -8.29
CA MET A 47 10.11 14.78 -8.15
C MET A 47 10.16 14.26 -6.71
N SER A 48 10.28 15.16 -5.73
CA SER A 48 10.31 14.79 -4.32
C SER A 48 8.99 14.14 -3.88
N GLN A 49 7.86 14.67 -4.33
CA GLN A 49 6.53 14.12 -4.06
C GLN A 49 6.34 12.75 -4.73
N ALA A 50 6.71 12.59 -6.00
CA ALA A 50 6.62 11.31 -6.70
C ALA A 50 7.40 10.18 -5.98
N ARG A 51 8.61 10.49 -5.50
CA ARG A 51 9.43 9.55 -4.72
C ARG A 51 8.82 9.26 -3.34
N ARG A 52 8.48 10.31 -2.58
CA ARG A 52 7.94 10.19 -1.21
C ARG A 52 6.63 9.41 -1.17
N HIS A 53 5.74 9.70 -2.12
CA HIS A 53 4.47 9.03 -2.27
C HIS A 53 4.55 7.64 -2.92
N LYS A 54 5.76 7.23 -3.33
CA LYS A 54 6.04 5.91 -3.94
C LYS A 54 5.32 5.68 -5.28
N VAL A 55 5.15 6.73 -6.08
CA VAL A 55 4.46 6.67 -7.39
C VAL A 55 5.38 7.01 -8.57
N ALA A 56 6.69 7.14 -8.34
CA ALA A 56 7.65 7.51 -9.36
C ALA A 56 7.69 6.56 -10.57
N GLY A 57 7.48 5.25 -10.38
CA GLY A 57 7.39 4.29 -11.48
C GLY A 57 6.19 4.56 -12.40
N LEU A 58 5.02 4.87 -11.81
CA LEU A 58 3.81 5.28 -12.55
C LEU A 58 4.03 6.58 -13.31
N VAL A 59 4.61 7.57 -12.64
CA VAL A 59 4.95 8.87 -13.23
C VAL A 59 5.91 8.70 -14.41
N ALA A 60 6.99 7.94 -14.24
CA ALA A 60 8.00 7.70 -15.27
C ALA A 60 7.38 7.15 -16.57
N VAL A 61 6.57 6.09 -16.43
CA VAL A 61 5.93 5.44 -17.57
C VAL A 61 4.89 6.35 -18.22
N ASN A 62 4.12 7.12 -17.44
CA ASN A 62 3.10 8.01 -18.01
C ASN A 62 3.69 9.26 -18.66
N LEU A 63 4.80 9.82 -18.15
CA LEU A 63 5.53 10.90 -18.83
C LEU A 63 5.97 10.48 -20.23
N GLN A 64 6.46 9.24 -20.37
CA GLN A 64 6.85 8.68 -21.67
C GLN A 64 5.62 8.36 -22.53
N ARG A 65 4.62 7.66 -21.98
CA ARG A 65 3.43 7.23 -22.71
C ARG A 65 2.61 8.40 -23.28
N LEU A 66 2.58 9.52 -22.56
CA LEU A 66 1.85 10.72 -22.95
C LEU A 66 2.70 11.73 -23.74
N ASP A 67 3.95 11.39 -24.06
CA ASP A 67 4.87 12.26 -24.80
C ASP A 67 5.01 13.65 -24.16
N LEU A 68 5.30 13.65 -22.85
CA LEU A 68 5.38 14.87 -22.04
C LEU A 68 6.82 15.34 -21.80
N LEU A 69 7.82 14.47 -22.01
CA LEU A 69 9.22 14.76 -21.68
C LEU A 69 9.78 15.95 -22.47
N GLU A 70 9.37 16.14 -23.71
CA GLU A 70 9.84 17.24 -24.57
C GLU A 70 9.07 18.56 -24.36
N GLN A 71 8.05 18.56 -23.49
CA GLN A 71 7.24 19.76 -23.23
C GLN A 71 7.96 20.77 -22.33
N ASP A 72 9.06 20.39 -21.67
CA ASP A 72 9.88 21.25 -20.83
C ASP A 72 11.36 20.80 -20.81
N GLN A 73 12.29 21.75 -20.89
CA GLN A 73 13.72 21.44 -20.99
C GLN A 73 14.32 20.89 -19.69
N TYR A 74 13.82 21.34 -18.52
CA TYR A 74 14.27 20.84 -17.23
C TYR A 74 13.79 19.41 -17.01
N LEU A 75 12.54 19.11 -17.36
CA LEU A 75 12.01 17.74 -17.35
C LEU A 75 12.84 16.82 -18.25
N TYR A 76 13.10 17.24 -19.49
CA TYR A 76 13.90 16.47 -20.45
C TYR A 76 15.30 16.17 -19.90
N ALA A 77 15.97 17.18 -19.30
CA ALA A 77 17.29 17.02 -18.70
C ALA A 77 17.32 16.01 -17.53
N ASN A 78 16.17 15.74 -16.89
CA ASN A 78 16.03 14.83 -15.76
C ASN A 78 15.31 13.51 -16.12
N ALA A 79 15.05 13.24 -17.41
CA ALA A 79 14.29 12.07 -17.85
C ALA A 79 14.90 10.74 -17.40
N ASP A 80 16.24 10.64 -17.40
CA ASP A 80 16.96 9.43 -16.99
C ASP A 80 16.73 9.07 -15.51
N MET A 81 16.47 10.05 -14.64
CA MET A 81 16.16 9.79 -13.24
C MET A 81 14.86 8.98 -13.10
N PHE A 82 13.81 9.38 -13.79
CA PHE A 82 12.52 8.67 -13.79
C PHE A 82 12.67 7.26 -14.35
N ARG A 83 13.41 7.13 -15.46
CA ARG A 83 13.72 5.83 -16.07
C ARG A 83 14.50 4.93 -15.11
N ALA A 84 15.51 5.46 -14.42
CA ALA A 84 16.31 4.71 -13.46
C ALA A 84 15.46 4.21 -12.28
N MET A 85 14.53 5.00 -11.77
CA MET A 85 13.61 4.57 -10.69
C MET A 85 12.74 3.39 -11.13
N TYR A 86 12.13 3.47 -12.32
CA TYR A 86 11.35 2.36 -12.89
C TYR A 86 12.19 1.09 -13.06
N LEU A 87 13.39 1.21 -13.65
CA LEU A 87 14.27 0.07 -13.89
C LEU A 87 14.77 -0.56 -12.58
N TYR A 88 15.06 0.26 -11.57
CA TYR A 88 15.40 -0.22 -10.23
C TYR A 88 14.26 -1.03 -9.61
N HIS A 89 13.02 -0.50 -9.63
CA HIS A 89 11.86 -1.21 -9.08
C HIS A 89 11.56 -2.49 -9.85
N ARG A 90 11.69 -2.47 -11.19
CA ARG A 90 11.53 -3.65 -12.02
C ARG A 90 12.52 -4.74 -11.62
N SER A 91 13.82 -4.43 -11.61
CA SER A 91 14.86 -5.39 -11.24
C SER A 91 14.66 -5.92 -9.81
N ARG A 92 14.37 -5.03 -8.86
CA ARG A 92 14.12 -5.42 -7.47
C ARG A 92 12.93 -6.37 -7.35
N ASN A 93 11.81 -6.04 -7.98
CA ASN A 93 10.58 -6.82 -7.89
C ASN A 93 10.70 -8.17 -8.63
N GLU A 94 11.45 -8.24 -9.72
CA GLU A 94 11.79 -9.51 -10.37
C GLU A 94 12.61 -10.40 -9.42
N SER A 95 13.56 -9.85 -8.67
CA SER A 95 14.31 -10.61 -7.64
C SER A 95 13.42 -11.04 -6.47
N LEU A 96 12.53 -10.17 -5.98
CA LEU A 96 11.54 -10.53 -4.94
C LEU A 96 10.57 -11.62 -5.41
N GLN A 97 10.14 -11.57 -6.68
CA GLN A 97 9.27 -12.61 -7.25
C GLN A 97 9.97 -13.97 -7.27
N ARG A 98 11.21 -14.05 -7.75
CA ARG A 98 11.97 -15.31 -7.78
C ARG A 98 12.13 -15.89 -6.37
N GLU A 99 12.42 -15.02 -5.40
CA GLU A 99 12.55 -15.42 -4.01
C GLU A 99 11.22 -15.92 -3.42
N ALA A 100 10.12 -15.21 -3.67
CA ALA A 100 8.79 -15.63 -3.21
C ALA A 100 8.36 -16.96 -3.79
N VAL A 101 8.66 -17.22 -5.08
CA VAL A 101 8.41 -18.53 -5.71
C VAL A 101 9.17 -19.64 -4.99
N ALA A 102 10.45 -19.43 -4.69
CA ALA A 102 11.25 -20.42 -3.96
C ALA A 102 10.72 -20.67 -2.54
N ILE A 103 10.32 -19.61 -1.82
CA ILE A 103 9.72 -19.72 -0.50
C ILE A 103 8.41 -20.50 -0.57
N LEU A 104 7.48 -20.10 -1.45
CA LEU A 104 6.15 -20.70 -1.54
C LEU A 104 6.20 -22.16 -2.01
N ALA A 105 7.13 -22.52 -2.89
CA ALA A 105 7.35 -23.92 -3.30
C ALA A 105 7.66 -24.84 -2.12
N ARG A 106 8.47 -24.37 -1.15
CA ARG A 106 8.80 -25.11 0.08
C ARG A 106 7.71 -24.97 1.15
N LEU A 107 7.14 -23.78 1.28
CA LEU A 107 6.20 -23.47 2.35
C LEU A 107 4.88 -24.21 2.18
N ARG A 108 4.37 -24.36 0.96
CA ARG A 108 3.09 -25.03 0.69
C ARG A 108 3.04 -26.51 1.09
N THR A 109 4.19 -27.18 1.23
CA THR A 109 4.23 -28.58 1.71
C THR A 109 3.84 -28.66 3.18
N GLU A 110 4.14 -27.62 3.94
CA GLU A 110 3.79 -27.52 5.35
C GLU A 110 2.51 -26.71 5.52
N VAL A 111 2.45 -25.51 4.97
CA VAL A 111 1.35 -24.55 5.13
C VAL A 111 0.65 -24.39 3.78
N PRO A 112 -0.23 -25.33 3.37
CA PRO A 112 -0.82 -25.33 2.03
C PRO A 112 -1.72 -24.13 1.75
N GLU A 113 -2.28 -23.52 2.80
CA GLU A 113 -3.16 -22.35 2.68
C GLU A 113 -2.43 -21.02 2.92
N VAL A 114 -1.11 -20.97 2.72
CA VAL A 114 -0.41 -19.69 2.73
C VAL A 114 -0.89 -18.83 1.54
N LEU A 115 -1.32 -17.62 1.86
CA LEU A 115 -1.88 -16.69 0.88
C LEU A 115 -0.84 -15.61 0.52
N LEU A 116 -0.58 -15.46 -0.78
CA LEU A 116 0.22 -14.38 -1.34
C LEU A 116 -0.53 -13.06 -1.15
N ARG A 117 0.04 -12.14 -0.39
CA ARG A 117 -0.65 -10.92 0.03
C ARG A 117 -0.02 -9.68 -0.60
N LYS A 118 -0.86 -8.68 -0.89
CA LYS A 118 -0.48 -7.32 -1.29
C LYS A 118 0.58 -7.25 -2.39
N GLY A 119 1.83 -6.93 -2.04
CA GLY A 119 2.71 -6.20 -2.95
C GLY A 119 3.00 -6.92 -4.26
N LEU A 120 3.36 -8.21 -4.18
CA LEU A 120 3.72 -9.01 -5.34
C LEU A 120 2.48 -9.30 -6.18
N TYR A 121 1.37 -9.63 -5.52
CA TYR A 121 0.07 -9.80 -6.17
C TYR A 121 -0.32 -8.55 -6.96
N LEU A 122 -0.26 -7.38 -6.33
CA LEU A 122 -0.63 -6.10 -6.95
C LEU A 122 0.28 -5.81 -8.15
N ALA A 123 1.61 -5.92 -7.98
CA ALA A 123 2.56 -5.64 -9.05
C ALA A 123 2.30 -6.48 -10.32
N GLN A 124 1.93 -7.76 -10.15
CA GLN A 124 1.76 -8.70 -11.26
C GLN A 124 0.35 -8.73 -11.84
N HIS A 125 -0.68 -8.84 -10.99
CA HIS A 125 -2.05 -9.09 -11.46
C HIS A 125 -2.84 -7.80 -11.66
N VAL A 126 -2.52 -6.77 -10.90
CA VAL A 126 -3.22 -5.47 -10.95
C VAL A 126 -2.48 -4.49 -11.85
N TYR A 127 -1.22 -4.18 -11.53
CA TYR A 127 -0.41 -3.26 -12.34
C TYR A 127 0.04 -3.88 -13.65
N ARG A 128 0.26 -5.20 -13.69
CA ARG A 128 0.73 -5.97 -14.87
C ARG A 128 2.04 -5.46 -15.47
N ASP A 129 2.82 -4.74 -14.66
CA ASP A 129 4.17 -4.30 -14.91
C ASP A 129 4.85 -4.10 -13.56
N VAL A 130 5.81 -4.97 -13.27
CA VAL A 130 6.49 -5.02 -11.98
C VAL A 130 7.38 -3.80 -11.73
N GLY A 131 7.68 -2.96 -12.73
CA GLY A 131 8.43 -1.71 -12.55
C GLY A 131 7.60 -0.53 -12.04
N LEU A 132 6.27 -0.61 -12.12
CA LEU A 132 5.38 0.50 -11.75
C LEU A 132 5.25 0.70 -10.24
N ARG A 133 5.26 -0.41 -9.48
CA ARG A 133 4.93 -0.41 -8.05
C ARG A 133 6.16 -0.77 -7.20
N PRO A 134 6.72 0.14 -6.40
CA PRO A 134 7.85 -0.19 -5.53
C PRO A 134 7.46 -1.16 -4.42
N MET A 135 8.33 -2.14 -4.14
CA MET A 135 8.17 -3.10 -3.06
C MET A 135 9.43 -3.20 -2.19
N ALA A 136 9.23 -3.50 -0.90
CA ALA A 136 10.32 -3.69 0.05
C ALA A 136 10.45 -5.14 0.52
N ASP A 137 9.33 -5.83 0.62
CA ASP A 137 9.09 -7.07 1.34
C ASP A 137 8.19 -8.03 0.55
N MET A 138 8.11 -9.27 1.03
CA MET A 138 7.19 -10.32 0.57
C MET A 138 6.18 -10.57 1.68
N ASP A 139 4.92 -10.20 1.45
CA ASP A 139 3.83 -10.38 2.40
C ASP A 139 3.15 -11.74 2.21
N PHE A 140 2.98 -12.47 3.32
CA PHE A 140 2.16 -13.68 3.37
C PHE A 140 1.08 -13.57 4.45
N LEU A 141 -0.09 -14.13 4.20
CA LEU A 141 -1.16 -14.28 5.19
C LEU A 141 -1.40 -15.75 5.46
N MET A 142 -1.52 -16.12 6.74
CA MET A 142 -1.80 -17.50 7.15
C MET A 142 -2.48 -17.51 8.52
N ARG A 143 -2.98 -18.68 8.93
CA ARG A 143 -3.51 -18.83 10.30
C ARG A 143 -2.38 -18.69 11.32
N ARG A 144 -2.73 -18.17 12.49
CA ARG A 144 -1.78 -18.08 13.62
C ARG A 144 -1.19 -19.44 14.01
N ALA A 145 -1.98 -20.52 13.90
CA ALA A 145 -1.53 -21.88 14.22
C ALA A 145 -0.37 -22.36 13.33
N ASP A 146 -0.29 -21.89 12.08
CA ASP A 146 0.70 -22.34 11.10
C ASP A 146 2.02 -21.56 11.17
N THR A 147 2.04 -20.42 11.86
CA THR A 147 3.21 -19.53 11.93
C THR A 147 4.49 -20.21 12.40
N LYS A 148 4.41 -21.15 13.35
CA LYS A 148 5.60 -21.88 13.83
C LYS A 148 6.23 -22.74 12.72
N ARG A 149 5.38 -23.38 11.91
CA ARG A 149 5.82 -24.23 10.79
C ARG A 149 6.40 -23.37 9.67
N ALA A 150 5.77 -22.23 9.39
CA ALA A 150 6.27 -21.27 8.42
C ALA A 150 7.64 -20.69 8.81
N VAL A 151 7.83 -20.32 10.08
CA VAL A 151 9.12 -19.84 10.59
C VAL A 151 10.19 -20.93 10.46
N ALA A 152 9.91 -22.17 10.83
CA ALA A 152 10.87 -23.28 10.68
C ALA A 152 11.31 -23.47 9.21
N VAL A 153 10.36 -23.42 8.27
CA VAL A 153 10.66 -23.47 6.83
C VAL A 153 11.54 -22.29 6.39
N LEU A 154 11.22 -21.08 6.84
CA LEU A 154 12.01 -19.89 6.49
C LEU A 154 13.43 -19.95 7.09
N GLU A 155 13.58 -20.46 8.31
CA GLU A 155 14.88 -20.68 8.95
C GLU A 155 15.75 -21.67 8.17
N GLU A 156 15.16 -22.76 7.66
CA GLU A 156 15.85 -23.70 6.74
C GLU A 156 16.31 -23.03 5.44
N LEU A 157 15.54 -22.04 4.96
CA LEU A 157 15.89 -21.22 3.79
C LEU A 157 16.89 -20.09 4.13
N GLY A 158 17.37 -20.02 5.38
CA GLY A 158 18.38 -19.05 5.83
C GLY A 158 17.82 -17.71 6.28
N TYR A 159 16.50 -17.59 6.46
CA TYR A 159 15.90 -16.41 7.06
C TYR A 159 16.05 -16.42 8.58
N GLN A 160 16.15 -15.23 9.17
CA GLN A 160 16.24 -15.05 10.61
C GLN A 160 15.30 -13.94 11.06
N MET A 161 14.58 -14.19 12.15
CA MET A 161 13.77 -13.16 12.80
C MET A 161 14.68 -12.16 13.52
N GLY A 162 14.62 -10.88 13.16
CA GLY A 162 15.59 -9.92 13.66
C GLY A 162 15.41 -8.49 13.17
N ASP A 163 16.46 -7.70 13.33
CA ASP A 163 16.70 -6.45 12.60
C ASP A 163 17.99 -6.61 11.79
N THR A 164 18.21 -5.79 10.77
CA THR A 164 19.46 -5.84 9.99
C THR A 164 20.45 -4.78 10.43
N THR A 165 21.74 -5.06 10.25
CA THR A 165 22.79 -4.05 10.43
C THR A 165 22.61 -2.92 9.40
N SER A 166 23.15 -1.72 9.67
CA SER A 166 23.01 -0.57 8.77
C SER A 166 23.59 -0.78 7.36
N ASP A 167 24.48 -1.77 7.19
CA ASP A 167 25.04 -2.19 5.91
C ASP A 167 24.30 -3.38 5.27
N SER A 168 23.21 -3.86 5.88
CA SER A 168 22.41 -5.03 5.48
C SER A 168 23.21 -6.34 5.34
N ARG A 169 24.39 -6.44 5.97
CA ARG A 169 25.26 -7.63 5.85
C ARG A 169 25.00 -8.71 6.89
N ARG A 170 24.27 -8.38 7.98
CA ARG A 170 23.97 -9.32 9.06
C ARG A 170 22.57 -9.09 9.60
N VAL A 171 21.94 -10.18 10.03
CA VAL A 171 20.71 -10.14 10.82
C VAL A 171 21.08 -10.25 12.30
N ILE A 172 20.51 -9.37 13.11
CA ILE A 172 20.64 -9.31 14.56
C ILE A 172 19.33 -9.81 15.15
N PRO A 173 19.33 -10.94 15.89
CA PRO A 173 18.12 -11.42 16.55
C PRO A 173 17.55 -10.39 17.50
N ILE A 174 16.23 -10.22 17.46
CA ILE A 174 15.52 -9.33 18.39
C ILE A 174 15.35 -9.97 19.77
N SER A 175 15.25 -9.14 20.81
CA SER A 175 15.05 -9.60 22.17
C SER A 175 13.70 -10.31 22.35
N ARG A 176 13.61 -11.21 23.34
CA ARG A 176 12.35 -11.88 23.71
C ARG A 176 11.24 -10.89 24.09
N ASP A 177 11.62 -9.75 24.67
CA ASP A 177 10.67 -8.69 25.02
C ASP A 177 10.10 -8.03 23.76
N LYS A 178 10.93 -7.75 22.75
CA LYS A 178 10.47 -7.22 21.46
C LYS A 178 9.58 -8.21 20.72
N VAL A 179 9.89 -9.51 20.75
CA VAL A 179 9.02 -10.57 20.18
C VAL A 179 7.67 -10.60 20.90
N THR A 180 7.67 -10.52 22.24
CA THR A 180 6.45 -10.54 23.05
C THR A 180 5.60 -9.30 22.80
N PHE A 181 6.23 -8.13 22.74
CA PHE A 181 5.59 -6.87 22.37
C PHE A 181 4.90 -7.02 21.01
N TRP A 182 5.62 -7.51 20.00
CA TRP A 182 5.09 -7.65 18.64
C TRP A 182 3.85 -8.54 18.60
N ARG A 183 3.88 -9.67 19.31
CA ARG A 183 2.75 -10.60 19.41
C ARG A 183 1.50 -9.97 20.04
N MET A 184 1.67 -9.04 20.96
CA MET A 184 0.56 -8.39 21.68
C MET A 184 -0.03 -7.20 20.93
N HIS A 185 0.78 -6.49 20.13
CA HIS A 185 0.41 -5.18 19.57
C HIS A 185 0.45 -5.10 18.05
N VAL A 186 0.84 -6.18 17.35
CA VAL A 186 0.93 -6.19 15.89
C VAL A 186 0.28 -7.45 15.32
N ASN A 187 -0.25 -7.31 14.11
CA ASN A 187 -0.98 -8.37 13.39
C ASN A 187 -0.11 -9.21 12.45
N ASN A 188 1.20 -8.96 12.45
CA ASN A 188 2.22 -9.79 11.81
C ASN A 188 3.18 -10.34 12.87
N LEU A 189 3.96 -11.34 12.50
CA LEU A 189 5.18 -11.69 13.25
C LEU A 189 6.20 -10.57 13.11
N PRO A 190 7.21 -10.52 13.99
CA PRO A 190 8.41 -9.74 13.68
C PRO A 190 8.97 -10.19 12.31
N PRO A 191 9.41 -9.26 11.46
CA PRO A 191 9.88 -9.59 10.12
C PRO A 191 11.05 -10.57 10.15
N LEU A 192 11.14 -11.40 9.12
CA LEU A 192 12.26 -12.30 8.91
C LEU A 192 13.12 -11.80 7.75
N PHE A 193 14.44 -11.82 7.94
CA PHE A 193 15.41 -11.27 7.02
C PHE A 193 16.36 -12.33 6.50
N ARG A 194 16.75 -12.21 5.23
CA ARG A 194 17.84 -12.97 4.63
C ARG A 194 18.74 -12.04 3.83
N THR A 195 20.05 -12.11 4.05
CA THR A 195 21.01 -11.31 3.29
C THR A 195 21.16 -11.85 1.86
N THR A 196 21.58 -11.00 0.94
CA THR A 196 21.69 -11.35 -0.48
C THR A 196 22.81 -10.57 -1.18
N SER A 197 23.26 -11.10 -2.32
CA SER A 197 24.16 -10.42 -3.26
C SER A 197 23.45 -9.86 -4.50
N GLU A 198 22.11 -9.94 -4.53
CA GLU A 198 21.27 -9.38 -5.59
C GLU A 198 21.46 -7.85 -5.67
N PRO A 199 21.91 -7.27 -6.80
CA PRO A 199 22.31 -5.86 -6.86
C PRO A 199 21.21 -4.85 -6.51
N SER A 200 19.94 -5.19 -6.75
CA SER A 200 18.78 -4.32 -6.53
C SER A 200 18.07 -4.56 -5.18
N VAL A 201 18.51 -5.57 -4.42
CA VAL A 201 17.91 -5.97 -3.15
C VAL A 201 18.98 -5.92 -2.05
N LEU A 202 18.80 -5.05 -1.05
CA LEU A 202 19.72 -4.98 0.09
C LEU A 202 19.60 -6.22 0.98
N GLU A 203 18.38 -6.67 1.19
CA GLU A 203 18.00 -7.83 1.99
C GLU A 203 16.62 -8.29 1.55
N PHE A 204 16.37 -9.59 1.64
CA PHE A 204 15.04 -10.14 1.50
C PHE A 204 14.32 -10.05 2.84
N ILE A 205 13.08 -9.55 2.80
CA ILE A 205 12.23 -9.35 3.97
C ILE A 205 10.96 -10.15 3.75
N VAL A 206 10.62 -11.01 4.71
CA VAL A 206 9.37 -11.77 4.73
C VAL A 206 8.51 -11.29 5.89
N ASP A 207 7.30 -10.83 5.55
CA ASP A 207 6.31 -10.35 6.49
C ASP A 207 5.15 -11.35 6.59
N ILE A 208 5.11 -12.13 7.68
CA ILE A 208 4.02 -13.08 7.95
C ILE A 208 2.93 -12.38 8.75
N SER A 209 1.79 -12.15 8.12
CA SER A 209 0.58 -11.64 8.77
C SER A 209 -0.36 -12.75 9.21
N VAL A 210 -1.06 -12.52 10.31
CA VAL A 210 -2.08 -13.45 10.88
C VAL A 210 -3.46 -12.81 11.02
N GLY A 211 -3.61 -11.56 10.55
CA GLY A 211 -4.87 -10.82 10.52
C GLY A 211 -4.73 -9.50 9.77
N LEU A 212 -5.86 -8.87 9.45
CA LEU A 212 -5.91 -7.62 8.67
C LEU A 212 -5.75 -6.38 9.57
N PHE A 213 -6.31 -6.44 10.79
CA PHE A 213 -6.34 -5.35 11.76
C PHE A 213 -5.37 -5.57 12.92
N LEU A 214 -4.90 -4.48 13.53
CA LEU A 214 -4.06 -4.53 14.74
C LEU A 214 -4.82 -5.14 15.92
N PRO A 215 -4.13 -5.86 16.83
CA PRO A 215 -4.70 -6.21 18.12
C PRO A 215 -5.19 -4.97 18.86
N GLY A 216 -6.40 -5.02 19.43
CA GLY A 216 -7.03 -3.90 20.13
C GLY A 216 -7.85 -2.96 19.24
N SER A 217 -7.82 -3.14 17.91
CA SER A 217 -8.78 -2.47 17.02
C SER A 217 -10.20 -2.95 17.31
N GLU A 218 -11.18 -2.05 17.23
CA GLU A 218 -12.61 -2.40 17.25
C GLU A 218 -13.04 -3.20 16.02
N PHE A 219 -12.23 -3.17 14.95
CA PHE A 219 -12.52 -3.81 13.67
C PHE A 219 -11.81 -5.16 13.54
N ARG A 220 -12.50 -6.12 12.91
CA ARG A 220 -11.94 -7.45 12.66
C ARG A 220 -12.53 -8.08 11.41
N VAL A 221 -11.67 -8.64 10.58
CA VAL A 221 -12.02 -9.62 9.56
C VAL A 221 -11.38 -10.95 9.95
N PRO A 222 -12.14 -12.05 10.07
CA PRO A 222 -11.56 -13.36 10.38
C PRO A 222 -10.61 -13.81 9.26
N THR A 223 -9.37 -14.13 9.61
CA THR A 223 -8.36 -14.58 8.65
C THR A 223 -8.79 -15.87 7.96
N GLU A 224 -9.45 -16.77 8.69
CA GLU A 224 -9.96 -18.05 8.20
C GLU A 224 -10.97 -17.86 7.06
N GLU A 225 -11.80 -16.82 7.13
CA GLU A 225 -12.78 -16.48 6.11
C GLU A 225 -12.12 -15.97 4.83
N VAL A 226 -11.09 -15.13 4.97
CA VAL A 226 -10.28 -14.65 3.83
C VAL A 226 -9.57 -15.82 3.14
N LEU A 227 -8.99 -16.73 3.93
CA LEU A 227 -8.33 -17.92 3.41
C LEU A 227 -9.32 -18.87 2.72
N ALA A 228 -10.53 -19.04 3.27
CA ALA A 228 -11.55 -19.93 2.70
C ALA A 228 -12.08 -19.44 1.33
N ARG A 229 -12.01 -18.14 1.06
CA ARG A 229 -12.38 -17.53 -0.23
C ARG A 229 -11.20 -17.28 -1.15
N ALA A 230 -10.00 -17.75 -0.78
CA ALA A 230 -8.82 -17.54 -1.60
C ALA A 230 -9.02 -18.11 -3.02
N VAL A 231 -8.43 -17.43 -3.99
CA VAL A 231 -8.41 -17.84 -5.40
C VAL A 231 -6.97 -18.09 -5.81
N ASP A 232 -6.76 -19.12 -6.63
CA ASP A 232 -5.42 -19.41 -7.15
C ASP A 232 -5.05 -18.43 -8.27
N VAL A 233 -3.83 -17.90 -8.20
CA VAL A 233 -3.26 -17.02 -9.22
C VAL A 233 -1.84 -17.45 -9.61
N PRO A 234 -1.43 -17.22 -10.87
CA PRO A 234 -0.11 -17.64 -11.33
C PRO A 234 0.99 -16.71 -10.80
N LEU A 235 1.98 -17.27 -10.11
CA LEU A 235 3.20 -16.61 -9.68
C LEU A 235 4.42 -17.38 -10.23
N GLY A 236 4.95 -16.91 -11.36
CA GLY A 236 6.01 -17.64 -12.07
C GLY A 236 5.50 -18.98 -12.60
N GLU A 237 6.07 -20.08 -12.12
CA GLU A 237 5.66 -21.45 -12.49
C GLU A 237 4.69 -22.09 -11.47
N LEU A 238 4.31 -21.36 -10.43
CA LEU A 238 3.39 -21.84 -9.39
C LEU A 238 2.03 -21.20 -9.52
N ASP A 239 0.98 -21.96 -9.24
CA ASP A 239 -0.32 -21.40 -8.84
C ASP A 239 -0.33 -21.29 -7.32
N VAL A 240 -0.65 -20.10 -6.81
CA VAL A 240 -0.60 -19.78 -5.38
C VAL A 240 -1.91 -19.15 -4.90
N PRO A 241 -2.38 -19.48 -3.69
CA PRO A 241 -3.57 -18.82 -3.14
C PRO A 241 -3.35 -17.32 -2.97
N ALA A 242 -4.31 -16.52 -3.39
CA ALA A 242 -4.37 -15.08 -3.26
C ALA A 242 -5.77 -14.67 -2.78
N PRO A 243 -5.96 -13.47 -2.22
CA PRO A 243 -7.27 -13.06 -1.74
C PRO A 243 -8.22 -12.84 -2.92
N ALA A 244 -9.49 -13.22 -2.76
CA ALA A 244 -10.53 -12.80 -3.68
C ALA A 244 -10.56 -11.26 -3.81
N PRO A 245 -11.03 -10.69 -4.92
CA PRO A 245 -10.99 -9.24 -5.15
C PRO A 245 -11.61 -8.40 -4.02
N GLU A 246 -12.74 -8.83 -3.46
CA GLU A 246 -13.40 -8.13 -2.35
C GLU A 246 -12.55 -8.19 -1.07
N ASP A 247 -12.01 -9.37 -0.73
CA ASP A 247 -11.12 -9.54 0.43
C ASP A 247 -9.80 -8.75 0.27
N LEU A 248 -9.30 -8.62 -0.96
CA LEU A 248 -8.15 -7.76 -1.28
C LEU A 248 -8.49 -6.29 -0.98
N VAL A 249 -9.66 -5.80 -1.40
CA VAL A 249 -10.08 -4.43 -1.10
C VAL A 249 -10.26 -4.21 0.40
N LEU A 250 -10.85 -5.16 1.13
CA LEU A 250 -10.93 -5.08 2.59
C LEU A 250 -9.54 -5.01 3.24
N ASP A 251 -8.58 -5.80 2.75
CA ASP A 251 -7.21 -5.80 3.24
C ASP A 251 -6.44 -4.51 2.90
N LEU A 252 -6.69 -3.92 1.73
CA LEU A 252 -6.14 -2.61 1.35
C LEU A 252 -6.73 -1.49 2.22
N CYS A 253 -8.04 -1.49 2.44
CA CYS A 253 -8.71 -0.52 3.31
C CYS A 253 -8.20 -0.61 4.76
N ALA A 254 -8.10 -1.83 5.31
CA ALA A 254 -7.57 -2.06 6.65
C ALA A 254 -6.12 -1.59 6.79
N HIS A 255 -5.28 -1.86 5.79
CA HIS A 255 -3.88 -1.44 5.80
C HIS A 255 -3.73 0.08 5.69
N LEU A 256 -4.49 0.71 4.79
CA LEU A 256 -4.51 2.15 4.59
C LEU A 256 -4.97 2.86 5.87
N TYR A 257 -6.10 2.44 6.45
CA TYR A 257 -6.62 2.98 7.70
C TYR A 257 -5.57 2.87 8.82
N LYS A 258 -5.02 1.66 9.02
CA LYS A 258 -3.96 1.43 10.01
C LYS A 258 -2.78 2.42 9.86
N GLU A 259 -2.23 2.55 8.65
CA GLU A 259 -1.08 3.43 8.43
C GLU A 259 -1.43 4.93 8.48
N SER A 260 -2.72 5.26 8.33
CA SER A 260 -3.25 6.64 8.32
C SER A 260 -3.80 7.12 9.67
N THR A 261 -3.99 6.21 10.64
CA THR A 261 -4.58 6.57 11.94
C THR A 261 -3.74 6.15 13.14
N THR A 262 -2.86 5.15 13.04
CA THR A 262 -2.03 4.73 14.18
C THR A 262 -0.78 5.61 14.33
N LEU A 263 -0.55 6.16 15.53
CA LEU A 263 0.50 7.15 15.83
C LEU A 263 1.89 6.68 15.39
N ARG A 264 2.24 5.40 15.59
CA ARG A 264 3.53 4.83 15.15
C ARG A 264 3.78 5.00 13.66
N TYR A 265 2.75 4.84 12.83
CA TYR A 265 2.87 4.96 11.38
C TYR A 265 2.78 6.43 10.93
N LEU A 266 2.05 7.26 11.68
CA LEU A 266 2.00 8.71 11.46
C LEU A 266 3.37 9.36 11.65
N HIS A 267 4.08 9.05 12.73
CA HIS A 267 5.46 9.51 13.00
C HIS A 267 6.46 9.09 11.91
N ARG A 268 6.17 8.01 11.19
CA ARG A 268 6.96 7.55 10.04
C ARG A 268 6.43 8.06 8.69
N LEU A 269 5.53 9.05 8.73
CA LEU A 269 4.92 9.70 7.56
C LEU A 269 4.22 8.73 6.60
N LYS A 270 3.74 7.58 7.11
CA LYS A 270 3.12 6.57 6.24
C LYS A 270 1.74 6.98 5.73
N HIS A 271 1.02 7.81 6.47
CA HIS A 271 -0.25 8.42 6.06
C HIS A 271 -0.18 9.28 4.79
N GLN A 272 1.03 9.65 4.35
CA GLN A 272 1.25 10.52 3.19
C GLN A 272 1.72 9.73 1.96
N ARG A 273 1.04 8.64 1.59
CA ARG A 273 1.49 7.75 0.50
C ARG A 273 0.40 7.52 -0.55
N LEU A 274 0.53 8.18 -1.71
CA LEU A 274 -0.42 7.99 -2.82
C LEU A 274 -0.48 6.54 -3.31
N ILE A 275 0.62 5.77 -3.20
CA ILE A 275 0.63 4.38 -3.69
C ILE A 275 -0.48 3.53 -3.05
N GLN A 276 -0.87 3.78 -1.79
CA GLN A 276 -1.94 3.02 -1.14
C GLN A 276 -3.31 3.30 -1.78
N TYR A 277 -3.55 4.55 -2.15
CA TYR A 277 -4.76 4.95 -2.88
C TYR A 277 -4.71 4.50 -4.34
N CYS A 278 -3.54 4.51 -4.97
CA CYS A 278 -3.35 3.95 -6.32
C CYS A 278 -3.65 2.46 -6.32
N ASP A 279 -3.09 1.69 -5.38
CA ASP A 279 -3.35 0.25 -5.24
C ASP A 279 -4.85 -0.03 -5.14
N LEU A 280 -5.56 0.72 -4.29
CA LEU A 280 -7.01 0.59 -4.14
C LEU A 280 -7.75 0.92 -5.44
N ARG A 281 -7.46 2.07 -6.06
CA ARG A 281 -8.09 2.49 -7.32
C ARG A 281 -7.89 1.46 -8.42
N GLU A 282 -6.65 0.98 -8.62
CA GLU A 282 -6.36 0.05 -9.72
C GLU A 282 -7.04 -1.32 -9.52
N VAL A 283 -7.25 -1.76 -8.27
CA VAL A 283 -8.07 -2.96 -8.01
C VAL A 283 -9.54 -2.69 -8.37
N LEU A 284 -10.08 -1.53 -8.00
CA LEU A 284 -11.46 -1.17 -8.31
C LEU A 284 -11.68 -1.06 -9.82
N GLU A 285 -10.78 -0.39 -10.55
CA GLU A 285 -10.84 -0.28 -12.02
C GLU A 285 -10.87 -1.63 -12.74
N LEU A 286 -10.28 -2.67 -12.15
CA LEU A 286 -10.24 -4.01 -12.75
C LEU A 286 -11.45 -4.88 -12.41
N HIS A 287 -12.08 -4.65 -11.26
CA HIS A 287 -13.02 -5.62 -10.67
C HIS A 287 -14.38 -5.04 -10.27
N ALA A 288 -14.52 -3.72 -10.15
CA ALA A 288 -15.65 -3.10 -9.44
C ALA A 288 -16.92 -2.94 -10.29
N ASP A 289 -17.49 -4.08 -10.68
CA ASP A 289 -18.84 -4.15 -11.24
C ASP A 289 -19.94 -4.12 -10.15
N ARG A 290 -21.19 -4.24 -10.56
CA ARG A 290 -22.34 -4.19 -9.66
C ARG A 290 -22.35 -5.33 -8.63
N GLU A 291 -21.93 -6.54 -9.02
CA GLU A 291 -21.91 -7.69 -8.10
C GLU A 291 -20.79 -7.57 -7.08
N PHE A 292 -19.62 -7.10 -7.53
CA PHE A 292 -18.49 -6.79 -6.66
C PHE A 292 -18.89 -5.83 -5.55
N TRP A 293 -19.54 -4.70 -5.89
CA TRP A 293 -19.94 -3.71 -4.89
C TRP A 293 -20.95 -4.26 -3.88
N ALA A 294 -21.91 -5.07 -4.35
CA ALA A 294 -22.88 -5.73 -3.48
C ALA A 294 -22.19 -6.67 -2.49
N ARG A 295 -21.28 -7.53 -2.97
CA ARG A 295 -20.52 -8.45 -2.12
C ARG A 295 -19.61 -7.73 -1.14
N LEU A 296 -18.92 -6.68 -1.58
CA LEU A 296 -18.06 -5.89 -0.70
C LEU A 296 -18.88 -5.22 0.42
N ALA A 297 -20.06 -4.69 0.09
CA ALA A 297 -20.96 -4.09 1.08
C ALA A 297 -21.48 -5.14 2.08
N ASP A 298 -21.84 -6.33 1.62
CA ASP A 298 -22.29 -7.45 2.46
C ASP A 298 -21.18 -7.91 3.42
N LEU A 299 -19.97 -8.12 2.92
CA LEU A 299 -18.82 -8.49 3.76
C LEU A 299 -18.47 -7.39 4.77
N ALA A 300 -18.44 -6.13 4.33
CA ALA A 300 -18.15 -5.01 5.23
C ALA A 300 -19.22 -4.84 6.33
N ALA A 301 -20.48 -5.14 6.01
CA ALA A 301 -21.57 -5.17 6.98
C ALA A 301 -21.43 -6.36 7.95
N GLN A 302 -21.18 -7.56 7.41
CA GLN A 302 -21.01 -8.78 8.19
C GLN A 302 -19.88 -8.64 9.23
N TYR A 303 -18.78 -7.99 8.86
CA TYR A 303 -17.62 -7.78 9.73
C TYR A 303 -17.65 -6.46 10.50
N SER A 304 -18.71 -5.65 10.37
CA SER A 304 -18.84 -4.34 11.01
C SER A 304 -17.67 -3.38 10.71
N ILE A 305 -17.14 -3.42 9.48
CA ILE A 305 -15.99 -2.60 9.04
C ILE A 305 -16.34 -1.54 8.00
N LYS A 306 -17.64 -1.27 7.77
CA LYS A 306 -18.09 -0.18 6.88
C LYS A 306 -17.36 1.16 7.11
N PRO A 307 -17.12 1.62 8.36
CA PRO A 307 -16.40 2.88 8.58
C PRO A 307 -14.98 2.87 7.99
N VAL A 308 -14.26 1.76 8.09
CA VAL A 308 -12.90 1.60 7.54
C VAL A 308 -12.91 1.62 6.01
N VAL A 309 -13.90 0.96 5.40
CA VAL A 309 -14.07 0.99 3.94
C VAL A 309 -14.43 2.39 3.48
N TYR A 310 -15.37 3.05 4.16
CA TYR A 310 -15.72 4.44 3.89
C TYR A 310 -14.52 5.38 4.01
N PHE A 311 -13.69 5.23 5.05
CA PHE A 311 -12.47 6.02 5.23
C PHE A 311 -11.56 5.94 4.01
N ALA A 312 -11.31 4.74 3.50
CA ALA A 312 -10.44 4.54 2.35
C ALA A 312 -11.07 5.08 1.06
N LEU A 313 -12.36 4.78 0.81
CA LEU A 313 -13.07 5.19 -0.40
C LEU A 313 -13.30 6.71 -0.46
N ALA A 314 -13.62 7.37 0.66
CA ALA A 314 -13.82 8.81 0.71
C ALA A 314 -12.52 9.57 0.40
N HIS A 315 -11.41 9.19 1.05
CA HIS A 315 -10.11 9.81 0.76
C HIS A 315 -9.60 9.47 -0.65
N LEU A 316 -9.92 8.28 -1.17
CA LEU A 316 -9.65 7.93 -2.57
C LEU A 316 -10.40 8.87 -3.52
N GLU A 317 -11.70 9.05 -3.31
CA GLU A 317 -12.55 9.92 -4.14
C GLU A 317 -12.09 11.39 -4.06
N MET A 318 -11.61 11.86 -2.91
CA MET A 318 -10.99 13.18 -2.78
C MET A 318 -9.74 13.32 -3.67
N LEU A 319 -8.84 12.32 -3.68
CA LEU A 319 -7.59 12.38 -4.45
C LEU A 319 -7.80 12.13 -5.95
N PHE A 320 -8.74 11.25 -6.29
CA PHE A 320 -9.02 10.80 -7.65
C PHE A 320 -10.54 10.81 -7.88
N PRO A 321 -11.14 11.99 -8.09
CA PRO A 321 -12.57 12.11 -8.29
C PRO A 321 -13.08 11.25 -9.45
N GLY A 322 -14.17 10.52 -9.21
CA GLY A 322 -14.78 9.58 -10.15
C GLY A 322 -14.32 8.14 -9.97
N SER A 323 -13.51 7.83 -8.95
CA SER A 323 -13.03 6.46 -8.68
C SER A 323 -14.10 5.60 -8.00
N VAL A 324 -15.06 6.21 -7.30
CA VAL A 324 -16.11 5.50 -6.56
C VAL A 324 -17.49 6.03 -6.95
N PRO A 325 -18.45 5.16 -7.31
CA PRO A 325 -19.83 5.60 -7.55
C PRO A 325 -20.42 6.30 -6.33
N HIS A 326 -21.15 7.40 -6.55
CA HIS A 326 -21.68 8.23 -5.47
C HIS A 326 -22.62 7.46 -4.53
N ASP A 327 -23.49 6.61 -5.07
CA ASP A 327 -24.42 5.77 -4.31
C ASP A 327 -23.69 4.73 -3.46
N VAL A 328 -22.61 4.14 -3.99
CA VAL A 328 -21.73 3.22 -3.25
C VAL A 328 -21.06 3.96 -2.09
N LEU A 329 -20.45 5.11 -2.34
CA LEU A 329 -19.76 5.89 -1.30
C LEU A 329 -20.74 6.33 -0.19
N ALA A 330 -21.92 6.81 -0.57
CA ALA A 330 -22.98 7.18 0.37
C ALA A 330 -23.46 5.97 1.19
N GLY A 331 -23.58 4.78 0.58
CA GLY A 331 -23.98 3.55 1.25
C GLY A 331 -23.01 3.09 2.34
N PHE A 332 -21.70 3.24 2.11
CA PHE A 332 -20.68 2.96 3.14
C PHE A 332 -20.65 4.04 4.23
N GLY A 333 -20.94 5.30 3.89
CA GLY A 333 -20.89 6.44 4.80
C GLY A 333 -22.14 6.67 5.65
N ALA A 334 -23.27 6.02 5.33
CA ALA A 334 -24.59 6.33 5.92
C ALA A 334 -24.62 6.32 7.47
N ASP A 335 -23.91 5.37 8.09
CA ASP A 335 -23.88 5.19 9.55
C ASP A 335 -22.55 5.64 10.18
N VAL A 336 -21.67 6.29 9.40
CA VAL A 336 -20.35 6.73 9.89
C VAL A 336 -20.49 8.07 10.59
N ARG A 337 -19.97 8.14 11.83
CA ARG A 337 -20.02 9.36 12.64
C ARG A 337 -19.30 10.54 11.96
N PRO A 338 -19.80 11.78 12.13
CA PRO A 338 -19.09 12.97 11.67
C PRO A 338 -17.66 13.03 12.22
N GLY A 339 -16.72 13.46 11.39
CA GLY A 339 -15.31 13.59 11.76
C GLY A 339 -14.48 12.30 11.64
N PHE A 340 -15.09 11.13 11.42
CA PHE A 340 -14.34 9.86 11.38
C PHE A 340 -13.14 9.85 10.39
N LEU A 341 -13.23 10.62 9.30
CA LEU A 341 -12.16 10.74 8.30
C LEU A 341 -10.89 11.43 8.82
N ASP A 342 -11.02 12.26 9.86
CA ASP A 342 -9.91 13.01 10.42
C ASP A 342 -9.44 12.44 11.77
N GLU A 343 -9.98 11.29 12.19
CA GLU A 343 -9.67 10.66 13.46
C GLU A 343 -8.33 9.91 13.43
N ILE A 344 -7.56 10.03 14.52
CA ILE A 344 -6.27 9.37 14.73
C ILE A 344 -6.11 8.84 16.15
N GLY A 345 -5.23 7.87 16.31
CA GLY A 345 -4.84 7.33 17.61
C GLY A 345 -5.88 6.43 18.27
N ALA A 346 -6.92 5.98 17.57
CA ALA A 346 -7.99 5.16 18.15
C ALA A 346 -7.51 3.83 18.77
N VAL A 347 -6.38 3.30 18.30
CA VAL A 347 -5.74 2.09 18.88
C VAL A 347 -4.58 2.41 19.83
N ASP A 348 -4.14 3.67 19.89
CA ASP A 348 -2.98 4.11 20.67
C ASP A 348 -3.37 4.92 21.92
N LEU A 349 -4.51 5.60 21.89
CA LEU A 349 -4.98 6.54 22.90
C LEU A 349 -6.27 6.04 23.57
N GLU A 350 -6.57 6.56 24.76
CA GLU A 350 -7.84 6.29 25.44
C GLU A 350 -9.02 6.94 24.70
N GLU A 351 -8.81 8.15 24.20
CA GLU A 351 -9.73 8.86 23.33
C GLU A 351 -9.00 9.23 22.04
N PRO A 352 -9.58 8.95 20.85
CA PRO A 352 -9.01 9.37 19.59
C PRO A 352 -8.86 10.90 19.49
N GLN A 353 -7.85 11.36 18.78
CA GLN A 353 -7.68 12.78 18.44
C GLN A 353 -8.12 13.05 17.00
N MET A 354 -8.26 14.33 16.66
CA MET A 354 -8.66 14.77 15.33
C MET A 354 -7.53 15.57 14.69
N TRP A 355 -7.32 15.38 13.39
CA TRP A 355 -6.50 16.30 12.61
C TRP A 355 -7.12 17.70 12.63
N THR A 356 -6.29 18.70 12.91
CA THR A 356 -6.64 20.11 12.76
C THR A 356 -6.29 20.66 11.38
N THR A 357 -5.50 19.91 10.62
CA THR A 357 -5.01 20.23 9.27
C THR A 357 -5.79 19.46 8.22
N GLY A 358 -6.20 20.15 7.15
CA GLY A 358 -7.00 19.55 6.07
C GLY A 358 -6.26 18.44 5.31
N PHE A 359 -7.02 17.56 4.65
CA PHE A 359 -6.48 16.34 4.03
C PHE A 359 -5.42 16.59 2.98
N PHE A 360 -5.65 17.51 2.04
CA PHE A 360 -4.67 17.81 1.00
C PHE A 360 -3.40 18.43 1.58
N GLU A 361 -3.53 19.32 2.57
CA GLU A 361 -2.39 19.96 3.22
C GLU A 361 -1.53 18.91 3.93
N ARG A 362 -2.12 18.03 4.75
CA ARG A 362 -1.35 16.94 5.38
C ARG A 362 -0.82 15.94 4.36
N MET A 363 -1.56 15.60 3.32
CA MET A 363 -1.14 14.61 2.33
C MET A 363 0.11 15.08 1.57
N PHE A 364 0.16 16.36 1.18
CA PHE A 364 1.23 16.92 0.35
C PHE A 364 2.24 17.79 1.10
N ALA A 365 2.14 17.86 2.44
CA ALA A 365 3.13 18.55 3.28
C ALA A 365 4.55 18.05 3.01
N THR A 366 5.50 18.99 2.94
CA THR A 366 6.93 18.74 2.77
C THR A 366 7.69 18.68 4.10
N ALA A 367 7.03 19.05 5.22
CA ALA A 367 7.60 18.97 6.55
C ALA A 367 7.69 17.52 7.04
N THR A 368 8.82 17.18 7.67
CA THR A 368 9.06 15.84 8.23
C THR A 368 8.59 15.68 9.68
N THR A 369 8.29 16.79 10.36
CA THR A 369 7.85 16.78 11.76
C THR A 369 6.34 16.81 11.82
N VAL A 370 5.76 15.84 12.52
CA VAL A 370 4.34 15.85 12.87
C VAL A 370 4.23 16.07 14.37
N THR A 371 3.47 17.08 14.79
CA THR A 371 3.21 17.33 16.22
C THR A 371 2.10 16.42 16.69
N LEU A 372 2.45 15.19 17.08
CA LEU A 372 1.53 14.17 17.58
C LEU A 372 2.01 13.61 18.92
N PRO A 373 1.11 13.05 19.75
CA PRO A 373 1.51 12.29 20.94
C PRO A 373 2.43 11.11 20.58
N ASP A 374 3.24 10.68 21.55
CA ASP A 374 4.04 9.47 21.39
C ASP A 374 3.15 8.24 21.24
N SER A 375 3.57 7.34 20.36
CA SER A 375 2.94 6.04 20.20
C SER A 375 3.21 5.16 21.43
N ARG A 376 2.19 4.46 21.94
CA ARG A 376 2.36 3.41 22.96
C ARG A 376 3.16 2.21 22.43
N SER A 377 3.25 2.05 21.11
CA SER A 377 4.09 1.06 20.46
C SER A 377 5.49 1.63 20.16
N PRO A 378 6.59 0.95 20.54
CA PRO A 378 7.96 1.40 20.28
C PRO A 378 8.18 1.67 18.80
N VAL A 379 8.84 2.80 18.55
CA VAL A 379 9.27 3.31 17.25
C VAL A 379 10.46 2.52 16.73
#